data_AF-A0A3E2VIJ5-F1
#
_entry.id   AF-A0A3E2VIJ5-F1
#
_cell.length_a   1.000
_cell.length_b   1.000
_cell.length_c   1.000
_cell.angle_alpha   90.00
_cell.angle_beta   90.00
_cell.angle_gamma   90.00
#
_symmetry.space_group_name_H-M   'P 1'
#
loop_
_entity.id
_entity.type
_entity.pdbx_description
1 polymer ?
#
loop_
_entity_poly.entity_id
_entity_poly.type
_entity_poly.pdbx_seq_one_letter_code
_entity_poly.pdbx_strand_id
1 'polypeptide(L)'
;MLYYFFSIKQKENASLFNGLNITKNKTALQYQNQYPVILITLKDMKDIRFQNQIDIFKVIIRELIGKYKDLLTSEGLDEIDKKLLKCYQEGNVNIADLKNGLRFLSQCLYKHYQKKVIILIDE
;
A
#
# COMPACT_ATOMS: atom_id res chain seq x y z
N MET A 1 -13.04 -1.04 -6.70
CA MET A 1 -13.25 0.19 -7.49
C MET A 1 -12.41 1.38 -7.01
N LEU A 2 -12.48 1.78 -5.72
CA LEU A 2 -11.70 2.93 -5.21
C LEU A 2 -10.18 2.79 -5.42
N TYR A 3 -9.62 1.59 -5.21
CA TYR A 3 -8.20 1.32 -5.50
C TYR A 3 -7.84 1.64 -6.95
N TYR A 4 -8.61 1.14 -7.93
CA TYR A 4 -8.39 1.40 -9.35
C TYR A 4 -8.57 2.87 -9.72
N PHE A 5 -9.46 3.59 -9.02
CA PHE A 5 -9.69 5.00 -9.28
C PHE A 5 -8.53 5.87 -8.79
N PHE A 6 -8.03 5.66 -7.57
CA PHE A 6 -7.02 6.55 -6.99
C PHE A 6 -5.57 6.15 -7.28
N SER A 7 -5.29 4.86 -7.47
CA SER A 7 -3.93 4.32 -7.46
C SER A 7 -3.08 4.74 -8.66
N ILE A 8 -1.88 5.27 -8.39
CA ILE A 8 -0.83 5.54 -9.40
C ILE A 8 -0.41 4.26 -10.12
N LYS A 9 -0.51 3.09 -9.46
CA LYS A 9 -0.18 1.78 -10.02
C LYS A 9 -1.26 1.23 -10.95
N GLN A 10 -2.31 2.00 -11.25
CA GLN A 10 -3.47 1.55 -12.03
C GLN A 10 -3.78 2.51 -13.18
N LYS A 11 -2.79 3.28 -13.64
CA LYS A 11 -2.95 4.24 -14.75
C LYS A 11 -3.37 3.57 -16.05
N GLU A 12 -2.86 2.37 -16.31
CA GLU A 12 -3.24 1.52 -17.42
C GLU A 12 -4.72 1.09 -17.39
N ASN A 13 -5.34 1.13 -16.20
CA ASN A 13 -6.74 0.78 -15.98
C ASN A 13 -7.67 2.01 -15.90
N ALA A 14 -7.19 3.20 -16.28
CA ALA A 14 -7.99 4.43 -16.28
C ALA A 14 -9.26 4.31 -17.16
N SER A 15 -9.19 3.50 -18.22
CA SER A 15 -10.31 3.24 -19.14
C SER A 15 -11.49 2.51 -18.49
N LEU A 16 -11.29 1.85 -17.34
CA LEU A 16 -12.38 1.19 -16.59
C LEU A 16 -13.50 2.17 -16.20
N PHE A 17 -13.20 3.46 -16.14
CA PHE A 17 -14.17 4.49 -15.76
C PHE A 17 -14.87 5.16 -16.94
N ASN A 18 -14.46 4.89 -18.19
CA ASN A 18 -15.03 5.51 -19.37
C ASN A 18 -16.55 5.26 -19.47
N GLY A 19 -17.33 6.32 -19.70
CA GLY A 19 -18.79 6.24 -19.81
C GLY A 19 -19.53 6.11 -18.46
N LEU A 20 -18.82 5.93 -17.34
CA LEU A 20 -19.45 5.88 -16.02
C LEU A 20 -19.82 7.28 -15.52
N ASN A 21 -20.81 7.37 -14.62
CA ASN A 21 -21.31 8.65 -14.12
C ASN A 21 -20.22 9.52 -13.45
N ILE A 22 -19.18 8.90 -12.86
CA ILE A 22 -18.05 9.61 -12.24
C ILE A 22 -17.29 10.48 -13.26
N THR A 23 -17.27 10.12 -14.54
CA THR A 23 -16.63 10.91 -15.61
C THR A 23 -17.30 12.24 -15.87
N LYS A 24 -18.55 12.41 -15.43
CA LYS A 24 -19.25 13.70 -15.50
C LYS A 24 -18.80 14.66 -14.39
N ASN A 25 -18.12 14.17 -13.36
CA ASN A 25 -17.63 14.98 -12.24
C ASN A 25 -16.16 15.38 -12.47
N LYS A 26 -15.96 16.58 -13.00
CA LYS A 26 -14.61 17.13 -13.29
C LYS A 26 -13.72 17.21 -12.04
N THR A 27 -14.29 17.52 -10.88
CA THR A 27 -13.54 17.61 -9.62
C THR A 27 -13.03 16.24 -9.19
N ALA A 28 -13.87 15.20 -9.27
CA ALA A 28 -13.46 13.84 -8.93
C ALA A 28 -12.35 13.32 -9.85
N LEU A 29 -12.42 13.60 -11.16
CA LEU A 29 -11.42 13.18 -12.13
C LEU A 29 -10.00 13.71 -11.84
N GLN A 30 -9.87 14.85 -11.15
CA GLN A 30 -8.56 15.37 -10.74
C GLN A 30 -7.80 14.43 -9.80
N TYR A 31 -8.51 13.51 -9.13
CA TYR A 31 -7.92 12.54 -8.20
C TYR A 31 -7.61 11.19 -8.86
N GLN A 32 -8.01 11.00 -10.13
CA GLN A 32 -7.88 9.71 -10.81
C GLN A 32 -6.40 9.36 -11.07
N ASN A 33 -5.98 8.20 -10.55
CA ASN A 33 -4.66 7.61 -10.65
C ASN A 33 -3.51 8.53 -10.20
N GLN A 34 -3.77 9.43 -9.24
CA GLN A 34 -2.82 10.43 -8.74
C GLN A 34 -2.17 10.10 -7.40
N TYR A 35 -2.63 9.06 -6.69
CA TYR A 35 -2.17 8.77 -5.32
C TYR A 35 -1.55 7.37 -5.18
N PRO A 36 -0.47 7.21 -4.38
CA PRO A 36 -0.11 5.90 -3.88
C PRO A 36 -1.22 5.39 -2.95
N VAL A 37 -1.63 4.14 -3.13
CA VAL A 37 -2.77 3.55 -2.38
C VAL A 37 -2.36 2.25 -1.71
N ILE A 38 -2.41 2.22 -0.39
CA ILE A 38 -2.31 0.97 0.37
C ILE A 38 -3.73 0.41 0.49
N LEU A 39 -4.02 -0.69 -0.20
CA LEU A 39 -5.25 -1.45 -0.01
C LEU A 39 -4.94 -2.67 0.85
N ILE A 40 -5.44 -2.67 2.08
CA ILE A 40 -5.33 -3.77 3.03
C ILE A 40 -6.70 -4.44 3.22
N THR A 41 -6.70 -5.77 3.20
CA THR A 41 -7.86 -6.59 3.55
C THR A 41 -7.55 -7.33 4.84
N LEU A 42 -8.48 -7.29 5.79
CA LEU A 42 -8.39 -8.02 7.07
C LEU A 42 -9.24 -9.30 7.07
N LYS A 43 -9.87 -9.64 5.93
CA LYS A 43 -10.74 -10.81 5.74
C LYS A 43 -10.13 -12.14 6.16
N ASP A 44 -8.81 -12.27 6.06
CA ASP A 44 -8.08 -13.49 6.35
C ASP A 44 -7.63 -13.56 7.82
N MET A 45 -7.76 -12.46 8.58
CA MET A 45 -7.43 -12.40 10.01
C MET A 45 -8.56 -12.97 10.87
N LYS A 46 -8.88 -14.26 10.70
CA LYS A 46 -9.98 -14.95 11.39
C LYS A 46 -9.54 -16.00 12.42
N ASP A 47 -8.24 -16.17 12.64
CA ASP A 47 -7.74 -17.16 13.61
C ASP A 47 -8.02 -16.72 15.05
N ILE A 48 -8.39 -17.67 15.91
CA ILE A 48 -8.67 -17.44 17.32
C ILE A 48 -7.39 -17.25 18.15
N ARG A 49 -6.24 -17.73 17.65
CA ARG A 49 -4.94 -17.62 18.33
C ARG A 49 -4.25 -16.32 17.93
N PHE A 50 -3.98 -15.48 18.92
CA PHE A 50 -3.31 -14.20 18.71
C PHE A 50 -1.97 -14.33 17.99
N GLN A 51 -1.17 -15.35 18.31
CA GLN A 51 0.13 -15.56 17.65
C GLN A 51 -0.02 -15.80 16.14
N ASN A 52 -1.01 -16.60 15.74
CA ASN A 52 -1.28 -16.85 14.33
C ASN A 52 -1.75 -15.58 13.61
N GLN A 53 -2.48 -14.71 14.30
CA GLN A 53 -2.90 -13.42 13.75
C GLN A 53 -1.71 -12.50 13.48
N ILE A 54 -0.68 -12.54 14.32
CA ILE A 54 0.58 -11.81 14.07
C ILE A 54 1.25 -12.35 12.79
N ASP A 55 1.28 -13.66 12.61
CA ASP A 55 1.89 -14.28 11.43
C ASP A 55 1.10 -13.96 10.14
N ILE A 56 -0.23 -13.95 10.20
CA ILE A 56 -1.08 -13.51 9.07
C ILE A 56 -0.82 -12.04 8.76
N PHE A 57 -0.77 -11.17 9.77
CA PHE A 57 -0.51 -9.75 9.56
C PHE A 57 0.88 -9.50 8.96
N LYS A 58 1.89 -10.29 9.38
CA LYS A 58 3.23 -10.27 8.79
C LYS A 58 3.20 -10.62 7.30
N VAL A 59 2.42 -11.62 6.89
CA VAL A 59 2.20 -11.95 5.47
C VAL A 59 1.54 -10.78 4.74
N ILE A 60 0.49 -10.18 5.32
CA ILE A 60 -0.20 -9.02 4.72
C ILE A 60 0.79 -7.86 4.48
N ILE A 61 1.61 -7.49 5.48
CA ILE A 61 2.60 -6.41 5.32
C ILE A 61 3.63 -6.75 4.23
N ARG A 62 4.11 -8.00 4.20
CA ARG A 62 5.05 -8.47 3.17
C ARG A 62 4.45 -8.33 1.77
N GLU A 63 3.20 -8.73 1.58
CA GLU A 63 2.50 -8.60 0.29
C GLU A 63 2.30 -7.14 -0.11
N LEU A 64 1.93 -6.27 0.84
CA LEU A 64 1.78 -4.84 0.60
C LEU A 64 3.09 -4.22 0.11
N ILE A 65 4.22 -4.54 0.75
CA ILE A 65 5.54 -4.07 0.31
C ILE A 65 5.90 -4.68 -1.06
N GLY A 66 5.56 -5.95 -1.28
CA GLY A 66 5.76 -6.63 -2.56
C GLY A 66 5.05 -5.99 -3.75
N LYS A 67 3.95 -5.24 -3.52
CA LYS A 67 3.26 -4.45 -4.57
C LYS A 67 4.02 -3.18 -4.98
N TYR A 68 5.03 -2.77 -4.20
CA TYR A 68 5.81 -1.55 -4.37
C TYR A 68 7.32 -1.84 -4.45
N LYS A 69 7.72 -2.77 -5.33
CA LYS A 69 9.13 -3.18 -5.50
C LYS A 69 10.06 -2.03 -5.90
N ASP A 70 9.53 -1.01 -6.56
CA ASP A 70 10.23 0.22 -6.95
C ASP A 70 10.76 1.01 -5.75
N LEU A 71 10.23 0.79 -4.55
CA LEU A 71 10.78 1.38 -3.33
C LEU A 71 12.21 0.91 -3.06
N LEU A 72 12.58 -0.33 -3.40
CA LEU A 72 13.92 -0.86 -3.14
C LEU A 72 15.02 -0.13 -3.92
N THR A 73 14.66 0.45 -5.06
CA THR A 73 15.55 1.21 -5.94
C THR A 73 15.23 2.71 -5.92
N SER A 74 14.41 3.16 -4.98
CA SER A 74 14.00 4.57 -4.88
C SER A 74 15.16 5.46 -4.49
N GLU A 75 15.40 6.52 -5.27
CA GLU A 75 16.36 7.58 -4.93
C GLU A 75 15.87 8.43 -3.74
N GLY A 76 14.55 8.54 -3.53
CA GLY A 76 13.97 9.27 -2.39
C GLY A 76 14.05 8.53 -1.05
N LEU A 77 14.56 7.29 -1.02
CA LEU A 77 14.74 6.52 0.20
C LEU A 77 16.22 6.39 0.54
N ASP A 78 16.53 6.54 1.82
CA ASP A 78 17.88 6.29 2.33
C ASP A 78 18.15 4.78 2.46
N GLU A 79 19.41 4.43 2.74
CA GLU A 79 19.82 3.03 2.86
C GLU A 79 19.20 2.31 4.06
N ILE A 80 18.80 3.05 5.12
CA ILE A 80 18.14 2.47 6.29
C ILE A 80 16.72 2.06 5.92
N ASP A 81 15.97 2.93 5.24
CA ASP A 81 14.63 2.63 4.72
C ASP A 81 14.68 1.39 3.82
N LYS A 82 15.63 1.35 2.86
CA LYS A 82 15.77 0.20 1.93
C LYS A 82 16.13 -1.08 2.66
N LYS A 83 17.01 -1.03 3.66
CA LYS A 83 17.37 -2.20 4.49
C LYS A 83 16.14 -2.70 5.26
N LEU A 84 15.37 -1.80 5.85
CA LEU A 84 14.18 -2.18 6.60
C LEU A 84 13.08 -2.75 5.69
N LEU A 85 12.88 -2.20 4.49
CA LEU A 85 11.99 -2.78 3.48
C LEU A 85 12.37 -4.22 3.13
N LYS A 86 13.67 -4.52 2.98
CA LYS A 86 14.15 -5.91 2.77
C LYS A 86 13.85 -6.80 3.96
N CYS A 87 14.05 -6.34 5.20
CA CYS A 87 13.70 -7.10 6.40
C CYS A 87 12.22 -7.47 6.43
N TYR A 88 11.31 -6.53 6.10
CA TYR A 88 9.88 -6.86 5.99
C TYR A 88 9.59 -7.86 4.87
N GLN A 89 10.25 -7.76 3.71
CA GLN A 89 10.07 -8.69 2.59
C GLN A 89 10.51 -10.11 2.92
N GLU A 90 11.58 -10.26 3.69
CA GLU A 90 12.11 -11.54 4.16
C GLU A 90 11.31 -12.08 5.36
N GLY A 91 10.49 -11.24 6.00
CA GLY A 91 9.84 -11.58 7.26
C GLY A 91 10.80 -11.54 8.45
N ASN A 92 11.95 -10.89 8.33
CA ASN A 92 12.92 -10.72 9.41
C ASN A 92 12.56 -9.49 10.27
N VAL A 93 11.34 -9.49 10.82
CA VAL A 93 10.77 -8.38 11.60
C VAL A 93 10.11 -8.89 12.88
N ASN A 94 10.18 -8.08 13.94
CA ASN A 94 9.56 -8.38 15.22
C ASN A 94 8.16 -7.74 15.33
N ILE A 95 7.49 -7.95 16.47
CA ILE A 95 6.14 -7.41 16.72
C ILE A 95 6.13 -5.88 16.75
N ALA A 96 7.17 -5.23 17.27
CA ALA A 96 7.26 -3.77 17.31
C ALA A 96 7.42 -3.16 15.91
N ASP A 97 8.16 -3.84 15.03
CA ASP A 97 8.25 -3.49 13.60
C ASP A 97 6.86 -3.65 12.96
N LEU A 98 6.22 -4.81 13.11
CA LEU A 98 4.89 -5.07 12.54
C LEU A 98 3.86 -4.01 12.97
N LYS A 99 3.83 -3.62 14.25
CA LYS A 99 2.97 -2.53 14.75
C LYS A 99 3.15 -1.22 13.97
N ASN A 100 4.36 -0.96 13.47
CA ASN A 100 4.68 0.23 12.69
C ASN A 100 4.67 0.00 11.17
N GLY A 101 4.44 -1.22 10.69
CA GLY A 101 4.64 -1.60 9.28
C GLY A 101 3.84 -0.75 8.29
N LEU A 102 2.56 -0.48 8.56
CA LEU A 102 1.73 0.38 7.71
C LEU A 102 2.20 1.83 7.70
N ARG A 103 2.60 2.37 8.87
CA ARG A 103 3.14 3.72 8.98
C ARG A 103 4.44 3.84 8.20
N PHE A 104 5.34 2.87 8.37
CA PHE A 104 6.62 2.83 7.67
C PHE A 104 6.42 2.77 6.16
N LEU A 105 5.60 1.83 5.66
CA LEU A 105 5.29 1.74 4.23
C LEU A 105 4.67 3.05 3.70
N SER A 106 3.74 3.66 4.44
CA SER A 106 3.16 4.94 4.06
C SER A 106 4.21 6.06 3.96
N GLN A 107 5.21 6.09 4.85
CA GLN A 107 6.30 7.06 4.79
C GLN A 107 7.19 6.80 3.58
N CYS A 108 7.54 5.54 3.29
CA CYS A 108 8.33 5.19 2.11
C CYS A 108 7.63 5.60 0.81
N LEU A 109 6.32 5.33 0.71
CA LEU A 109 5.51 5.72 -0.45
C LEU A 109 5.45 7.25 -0.59
N TYR A 110 5.30 7.98 0.51
CA TYR A 110 5.33 9.44 0.49
C TYR A 110 6.69 9.97 0.00
N LYS A 111 7.80 9.46 0.56
CA LYS A 111 9.16 9.84 0.16
C LYS A 111 9.43 9.53 -1.32
N HIS A 112 8.96 8.40 -1.82
CA HIS A 112 9.16 7.99 -3.21
C HIS A 112 8.27 8.77 -4.20
N TYR A 113 6.96 8.87 -3.94
CA TYR A 113 6.01 9.48 -4.88
C TYR A 113 5.77 10.97 -4.66
N GLN A 114 6.24 11.56 -3.55
CA GLN A 114 5.99 12.95 -3.15
C GLN A 114 4.49 13.30 -3.12
N LYS A 115 3.67 12.33 -2.74
CA LYS A 115 2.21 12.42 -2.64
C LYS A 115 1.72 11.76 -1.37
N LYS A 116 0.71 12.36 -0.73
CA LYS A 116 0.03 11.76 0.43
C LYS A 116 -0.52 10.39 0.04
N VAL A 117 -0.42 9.43 0.95
CA VAL A 117 -0.86 8.04 0.73
C VAL A 117 -2.32 7.90 1.15
N ILE A 118 -3.11 7.22 0.33
CA ILE A 118 -4.46 6.81 0.69
C ILE A 118 -4.38 5.39 1.25
N ILE A 119 -4.96 5.17 2.42
CA ILE A 119 -5.08 3.83 3.01
C ILE A 119 -6.56 3.43 2.92
N LEU A 120 -6.83 2.36 2.17
CA LEU A 120 -8.15 1.75 2.07
C LEU A 120 -8.12 0.46 2.88
N ILE A 121 -9.01 0.36 3.86
CA ILE A 121 -9.15 -0.80 4.73
C ILE A 121 -10.45 -1.48 4.35
N ASP A 122 -10.37 -2.76 3.99
CA ASP A 122 -11.50 -3.64 3.74
C ASP A 122 -11.49 -4.75 4.81
N GLU A 123 -12.66 -5.10 5.33
CA GLU A 123 -12.86 -6.10 6.38
C GLU A 123 -13.58 -7.35 5.87
#